data_AF-A0A2H5ZPW0-F1
#
_entry.id   AF-A0A2H5ZPW0-F1
#
_cell.length_a   1.000
_cell.length_b   1.000
_cell.length_c   1.000
_cell.angle_alpha   90.00
_cell.angle_beta   90.00
_cell.angle_gamma   90.00
#
_symmetry.space_group_name_H-M   'P 1'
#
loop_
_entity.id
_entity.type
_entity.pdbx_description
1 polymer ?
#
loop_
_entity_poly.entity_id
_entity_poly.type
_entity_poly.pdbx_seq_one_letter_code
_entity_poly.pdbx_strand_id
1 'polypeptide(L)'
;MSQRLRQSVFHPGLWAGIFLAFLVPLTFWGTRQQAEEPFPAPTPTVSEAELERYIAVYQAMHGNHSLTIDEAVRPHGMTVEEFRALERRVQENHRLVERVREALLEYARANSAVALVPTPTPTKAAGTEKRRRRQ
;
A
#
# COMPACT_ATOMS: atom_id res chain seq x y z
N MET A 1 -31.46 55.19 -14.12
CA MET A 1 -32.26 54.19 -13.39
C MET A 1 -31.27 53.34 -12.62
N SER A 2 -31.04 53.58 -11.32
CA SER A 2 -31.97 53.28 -10.23
C SER A 2 -32.30 51.78 -10.30
N GLN A 3 -31.89 50.91 -9.37
CA GLN A 3 -32.07 50.97 -7.92
C GLN A 3 -31.27 49.80 -7.32
N ARG A 4 -30.44 50.02 -6.30
CA ARG A 4 -30.80 49.95 -4.87
C ARG A 4 -31.06 48.49 -4.44
N LEU A 5 -30.23 47.88 -3.59
CA LEU A 5 -29.91 48.18 -2.18
C LEU A 5 -30.43 46.96 -1.39
N ARG A 6 -29.63 46.43 -0.48
CA ARG A 6 -29.96 46.16 0.94
C ARG A 6 -29.08 45.03 1.46
N GLN A 7 -28.12 45.38 2.31
CA GLN A 7 -28.19 45.29 3.78
C GLN A 7 -27.47 44.01 4.23
N SER A 8 -26.20 44.05 4.67
CA SER A 8 -25.75 44.54 5.98
C SER A 8 -26.66 44.12 7.11
N VAL A 9 -26.21 43.15 7.93
CA VAL A 9 -26.21 43.29 9.40
C VAL A 9 -24.99 42.56 9.98
N PHE A 10 -24.01 43.36 10.38
CA PHE A 10 -23.01 43.10 11.40
C PHE A 10 -23.67 42.55 12.68
N HIS A 11 -23.10 41.51 13.32
CA HIS A 11 -23.38 41.22 14.74
C HIS A 11 -22.08 41.33 15.55
N PRO A 12 -21.79 42.52 16.11
CA PRO A 12 -20.84 42.70 17.19
C PRO A 12 -21.62 42.63 18.52
N GLY A 13 -21.37 41.59 19.31
CA GLY A 13 -21.93 41.50 20.66
C GLY A 13 -21.66 40.13 21.28
N LEU A 14 -20.65 40.01 22.12
CA LEU A 14 -20.79 40.17 23.57
C LEU A 14 -21.22 38.85 24.24
N TRP A 15 -20.25 37.98 24.52
CA TRP A 15 -20.23 37.23 25.78
C TRP A 15 -18.83 37.37 26.37
N ALA A 16 -18.75 38.28 27.32
CA ALA A 16 -17.64 38.42 28.25
C ALA A 16 -17.78 37.35 29.35
N GLY A 17 -16.62 36.95 29.92
CA GLY A 17 -16.51 36.19 31.16
C GLY A 17 -16.55 34.67 30.95
N ILE A 18 -15.60 33.87 31.46
CA ILE A 18 -15.02 33.92 32.80
C ILE A 18 -13.54 33.54 32.74
N PHE A 19 -12.71 34.37 33.37
CA PHE A 19 -11.35 34.06 33.80
C PHE A 19 -11.39 32.95 34.85
N LEU A 20 -10.71 31.84 34.61
CA LEU A 20 -10.18 31.03 35.69
C LEU A 20 -8.69 30.77 35.42
N ALA A 21 -7.87 31.70 35.91
CA ALA A 21 -6.47 31.45 36.15
C ALA A 21 -6.36 30.39 37.24
N PHE A 22 -5.93 29.18 36.88
CA PHE A 22 -5.24 28.30 37.82
C PHE A 22 -3.78 28.20 37.38
N LEU A 23 -2.99 28.94 38.14
CA LEU A 23 -1.54 28.95 38.15
C LEU A 23 -1.08 27.67 38.88
N VAL A 24 -0.42 26.76 38.19
CA VAL A 24 0.48 25.75 38.81
C VAL A 24 1.78 25.72 38.00
N PRO A 25 2.96 25.75 38.63
CA PRO A 25 4.20 26.21 38.01
C PRO A 25 5.08 25.09 37.44
N LEU A 26 5.79 25.46 36.37
CA LEU A 26 7.15 25.09 35.96
C LEU A 26 7.85 23.88 36.66
N THR A 27 7.80 22.70 36.02
CA THR A 27 8.97 21.79 35.85
C THR A 27 8.72 20.82 34.68
N PHE A 28 8.76 21.31 33.44
CA PHE A 28 8.95 20.42 32.29
C PHE A 28 10.02 21.00 31.36
N TRP A 29 11.25 20.85 31.83
CA TRP A 29 12.47 21.04 31.06
C TRP A 29 12.63 19.80 30.17
N GLY A 30 12.33 19.93 28.88
CA GLY A 30 12.41 18.79 27.97
C GLY A 30 11.99 19.14 26.56
N THR A 31 12.89 19.79 25.83
CA THR A 31 12.92 19.88 24.36
C THR A 31 11.74 20.57 23.67
N ARG A 32 11.92 21.88 23.49
CA ARG A 32 12.00 22.54 22.17
C ARG A 32 10.95 22.07 21.16
N GLN A 33 9.99 22.97 20.91
CA GLN A 33 9.30 23.11 19.63
C GLN A 33 10.23 22.73 18.45
N GLN A 34 9.98 21.56 17.87
CA GLN A 34 9.89 21.52 16.42
C GLN A 34 8.40 21.44 16.12
N ALA A 35 7.78 22.62 16.08
CA ALA A 35 6.86 22.87 14.99
C ALA A 35 7.72 22.73 13.72
N GLU A 36 7.95 21.48 13.33
CA GLU A 36 8.25 21.15 11.96
C GLU A 36 6.95 21.54 11.27
N GLU A 37 6.88 22.79 10.79
CA GLU A 37 5.99 23.07 9.68
C GLU A 37 6.23 21.90 8.74
N PRO A 38 5.23 21.05 8.48
CA PRO A 38 5.44 19.93 7.59
C PRO A 38 5.78 20.58 6.26
N PHE A 39 7.08 20.73 6.00
CA PHE A 39 7.62 20.83 4.66
C PHE A 39 6.82 19.77 3.93
N PRO A 40 5.94 20.15 2.97
CA PRO A 40 5.08 19.16 2.36
C PRO A 40 6.04 18.12 1.83
N ALA A 41 6.10 16.96 2.52
CA ALA A 41 7.01 15.90 2.18
C ALA A 41 6.73 15.69 0.70
N PRO A 42 7.74 15.75 -0.18
CA PRO A 42 7.52 15.71 -1.60
C PRO A 42 6.58 14.53 -1.83
N THR A 43 5.34 14.86 -2.19
CA THR A 43 4.31 13.83 -2.30
C THR A 43 4.87 12.87 -3.32
N PRO A 44 4.96 11.58 -2.99
CA PRO A 44 5.56 10.66 -3.93
C PRO A 44 4.73 10.77 -5.21
N THR A 45 5.39 11.10 -6.33
CA THR A 45 4.76 11.26 -7.66
C THR A 45 3.85 10.07 -8.03
N VAL A 46 4.09 8.95 -7.36
CA VAL A 46 3.27 7.74 -7.35
C VAL A 46 2.78 7.51 -5.91
N SER A 47 1.48 7.45 -5.71
CA SER A 47 0.89 7.10 -4.42
C SER A 47 1.15 5.63 -4.06
N GLU A 48 1.09 5.28 -2.77
CA GLU A 48 1.30 3.90 -2.33
C GLU A 48 0.30 2.92 -2.98
N ALA A 49 -0.97 3.30 -3.07
CA ALA A 49 -2.01 2.49 -3.72
C ALA A 49 -1.80 2.32 -5.24
N GLU A 50 -1.13 3.26 -5.91
CA GLU A 50 -0.71 3.07 -7.31
C GLU A 50 0.46 2.08 -7.38
N LEU A 51 1.45 2.20 -6.49
CA LEU A 51 2.59 1.30 -6.43
C LEU A 51 2.16 -0.15 -6.14
N GLU A 52 1.24 -0.34 -5.20
CA GLU A 52 0.67 -1.66 -4.88
C GLU A 52 -0.03 -2.29 -6.09
N ARG A 53 -0.83 -1.51 -6.83
CA ARG A 53 -1.46 -1.99 -8.08
C ARG A 53 -0.42 -2.36 -9.13
N TYR A 54 0.63 -1.54 -9.28
CA TYR A 54 1.74 -1.85 -10.19
C TYR A 54 2.41 -3.18 -9.85
N ILE A 55 2.73 -3.41 -8.57
CA ILE A 55 3.31 -4.66 -8.07
C ILE A 55 2.35 -5.83 -8.32
N ALA A 56 1.06 -5.67 -8.01
CA ALA A 56 0.05 -6.73 -8.17
C ALA A 56 -0.06 -7.21 -9.63
N VAL A 57 -0.03 -6.29 -10.60
CA VAL A 57 -0.06 -6.64 -12.04
C VAL A 57 1.15 -7.51 -12.41
N TYR A 58 2.37 -7.12 -12.00
CA TYR A 58 3.55 -7.94 -12.28
C TYR A 58 3.55 -9.27 -11.53
N GLN A 59 3.06 -9.33 -10.29
CA GLN A 59 2.91 -10.59 -9.56
C GLN A 59 1.94 -11.54 -10.24
N ALA A 60 0.81 -11.03 -10.77
CA ALA A 60 -0.16 -11.82 -11.52
C ALA A 60 0.48 -12.41 -12.80
N MET A 61 1.22 -11.60 -13.54
CA MET A 61 1.94 -12.06 -14.74
C MET A 61 3.10 -13.02 -14.41
N HIS A 62 3.72 -12.88 -13.23
CA HIS A 62 4.72 -13.84 -12.77
C HIS A 62 4.07 -15.19 -12.43
N GLY A 63 2.90 -15.18 -11.77
CA GLY A 63 2.15 -16.40 -11.47
C GLY A 63 1.55 -17.08 -12.71
N ASN A 64 1.23 -16.31 -13.75
CA ASN A 64 0.70 -16.81 -15.01
C ASN A 64 1.41 -16.11 -16.20
N HIS A 65 2.42 -16.78 -16.74
CA HIS A 65 3.21 -16.27 -17.87
C HIS A 65 2.44 -16.13 -19.20
N SER A 66 1.23 -16.67 -19.29
CA SER A 66 0.35 -16.48 -20.46
C SER A 66 -0.57 -15.27 -20.32
N LEU A 67 -0.61 -14.62 -19.14
CA LEU A 67 -1.45 -13.46 -18.88
C LEU A 67 -0.89 -12.22 -19.58
N THR A 68 -1.72 -11.57 -20.39
CA THR A 68 -1.34 -10.31 -21.03
C THR A 68 -1.47 -9.14 -20.05
N ILE A 69 -0.80 -8.02 -20.36
CA ILE A 69 -0.89 -6.80 -19.52
C ILE A 69 -2.34 -6.30 -19.47
N ASP A 70 -3.06 -6.28 -20.60
CA ASP A 70 -4.47 -5.87 -20.67
C ASP A 70 -5.36 -6.68 -19.71
N GLU A 71 -5.20 -8.01 -19.73
CA GLU A 71 -5.94 -8.91 -18.84
C GLU A 71 -5.54 -8.72 -17.37
N ALA A 72 -4.27 -8.40 -17.09
CA ALA A 72 -3.75 -8.21 -15.75
C ALA A 72 -4.18 -6.87 -15.12
N VAL A 73 -4.38 -5.82 -15.92
CA VAL A 73 -4.80 -4.49 -15.41
C VAL A 73 -6.31 -4.37 -15.26
N ARG A 74 -7.10 -5.15 -16.02
CA ARG A 74 -8.57 -5.11 -16.01
C ARG A 74 -9.20 -5.28 -14.62
N PRO A 75 -8.76 -6.19 -13.74
CA PRO A 75 -9.30 -6.32 -12.38
C PRO A 75 -9.10 -5.07 -11.51
N HIS A 76 -8.15 -4.21 -11.86
CA HIS A 76 -7.83 -2.98 -11.14
C HIS A 76 -8.55 -1.75 -11.72
N GLY A 77 -9.43 -1.94 -12.71
CA GLY A 77 -10.18 -0.86 -13.36
C GLY A 77 -9.28 0.14 -14.09
N MET A 78 -8.14 -0.33 -14.60
CA MET A 78 -7.11 0.49 -15.25
C MET A 78 -6.93 0.07 -16.70
N THR A 79 -6.67 1.03 -17.59
CA THR A 79 -6.29 0.73 -18.98
C THR A 79 -4.81 0.42 -19.13
N VAL A 80 -4.41 -0.15 -20.27
CA VAL A 80 -2.99 -0.36 -20.57
C VAL A 80 -2.24 0.96 -20.62
N GLU A 81 -2.81 2.02 -21.19
CA GLU A 81 -2.18 3.34 -21.28
C GLU A 81 -1.94 3.96 -19.90
N GLU A 82 -2.91 3.85 -18.99
CA GLU A 82 -2.78 4.31 -17.60
C GLU A 82 -1.69 3.52 -16.87
N PHE A 83 -1.64 2.20 -17.08
CA PHE A 83 -0.57 1.36 -16.53
C PHE A 83 0.80 1.74 -17.07
N ARG A 84 0.93 2.01 -18.37
CA ARG A 84 2.18 2.50 -18.97
C ARG A 84 2.59 3.88 -18.44
N ALA A 85 1.63 4.75 -18.14
CA ALA A 85 1.92 6.04 -17.51
C ALA A 85 2.41 5.88 -16.07
N LEU A 86 1.83 4.95 -15.32
CA LEU A 86 2.32 4.58 -14.00
C LEU A 86 3.73 3.97 -14.07
N GLU A 87 3.98 3.05 -15.02
CA GLU A 87 5.29 2.45 -15.25
C GLU A 87 6.39 3.51 -15.45
N ARG A 88 6.15 4.52 -16.30
CA ARG A 88 7.11 5.60 -16.51
C ARG A 88 7.41 6.37 -15.23
N ARG A 89 6.38 6.76 -14.47
CA ARG A 89 6.55 7.48 -13.19
C ARG A 89 7.31 6.66 -12.14
N VAL A 90 7.11 5.34 -12.11
CA VAL A 90 7.86 4.43 -11.25
C VAL A 90 9.33 4.36 -11.70
N GLN A 91 9.58 4.22 -13.00
CA GLN A 91 10.94 4.11 -13.57
C GLN A 91 11.76 5.40 -13.42
N GLU A 92 11.12 6.56 -13.41
CA GLU A 92 11.77 7.86 -13.16
C GLU A 92 12.31 8.00 -11.73
N ASN A 93 11.85 7.18 -10.78
CA ASN A 93 12.27 7.22 -9.39
C ASN A 93 12.96 5.93 -8.96
N HIS A 94 14.29 5.97 -8.86
CA HIS A 94 15.11 4.83 -8.47
C HIS A 94 14.68 4.17 -7.14
N ARG A 95 14.20 4.95 -6.16
CA ARG A 95 13.71 4.38 -4.89
C ARG A 95 12.46 3.53 -5.08
N LEU A 96 11.55 3.93 -5.98
CA LEU A 96 10.36 3.14 -6.29
C LEU A 96 10.72 1.87 -7.04
N VAL A 97 11.68 1.94 -7.96
CA VAL A 97 12.19 0.77 -8.68
C VAL A 97 12.76 -0.27 -7.71
N GLU A 98 13.59 0.12 -6.76
CA GLU A 98 14.14 -0.81 -5.76
C GLU A 98 13.03 -1.42 -4.88
N ARG A 99 12.05 -0.62 -4.46
CA ARG A 99 10.89 -1.13 -3.69
C ARG A 99 10.11 -2.20 -4.47
N VAL A 100 9.84 -1.96 -5.77
CA VAL A 100 9.17 -2.95 -6.62
C VAL A 100 10.02 -4.20 -6.75
N ARG A 101 11.33 -4.05 -6.98
CA ARG A 101 12.26 -5.16 -7.11
C ARG A 101 12.26 -6.04 -5.86
N GLU A 102 12.36 -5.43 -4.68
CA GLU A 102 12.28 -6.13 -3.39
C GLU A 102 10.96 -6.90 -3.25
N ALA A 103 9.82 -6.26 -3.54
CA ALA A 103 8.50 -6.90 -3.47
C ALA A 103 8.36 -8.10 -4.42
N LEU A 104 8.88 -7.99 -5.65
CA LEU A 104 8.84 -9.08 -6.62
C LEU A 104 9.79 -10.23 -6.27
N LEU A 105 10.96 -9.93 -5.71
CA LEU A 105 11.90 -10.95 -5.22
C LEU A 105 11.31 -11.71 -4.03
N GLU A 106 10.68 -11.01 -3.10
CA GLU A 106 10.04 -11.62 -1.94
C GLU A 106 8.89 -12.54 -2.36
N TYR A 107 8.03 -12.08 -3.28
CA TYR A 107 6.98 -12.91 -3.87
C TYR A 107 7.52 -14.18 -4.54
N ALA A 108 8.59 -14.06 -5.32
CA ALA A 108 9.21 -15.21 -5.98
C ALA A 108 9.81 -16.22 -4.97
N ARG A 109 10.44 -15.73 -3.89
CA ARG A 109 10.95 -16.59 -2.80
C ARG A 109 9.81 -17.31 -2.08
N ALA A 110 8.74 -16.61 -1.74
CA ALA A 110 7.58 -17.21 -1.09
C ALA A 110 6.96 -18.33 -1.94
N ASN A 111 6.79 -18.09 -3.24
CA ASN A 111 6.19 -19.07 -4.14
C ASN A 111 7.10 -20.29 -4.42
N SER A 112 8.42 -20.08 -4.47
CA SER A 112 9.38 -21.18 -4.63
C SER A 112 9.51 -22.03 -3.37
N ALA A 113 9.43 -21.43 -2.17
CA ALA A 113 9.42 -22.18 -0.92
C ALA A 113 8.20 -23.11 -0.81
N VAL A 114 7.02 -22.66 -1.26
CA VAL A 114 5.80 -23.47 -1.30
C VAL A 114 5.95 -24.67 -2.24
N ALA A 115 6.62 -24.50 -3.38
CA ALA A 115 6.85 -25.59 -4.33
C ALA A 115 7.77 -26.71 -3.79
N LEU A 116 8.59 -26.41 -2.76
CA LEU A 116 9.56 -27.35 -2.19
C LEU A 116 9.01 -28.16 -1.00
N VAL A 117 7.78 -27.90 -0.54
CA VAL A 117 7.16 -28.73 0.50
C VAL A 117 6.81 -30.09 -0.12
N PRO A 118 7.51 -31.19 0.24
CA PRO A 118 7.27 -32.49 -0.37
C PRO A 118 5.85 -32.93 -0.03
N THR A 119 5.02 -33.11 -1.05
CA THR A 119 3.73 -33.77 -0.89
C THR A 119 3.99 -35.17 -0.33
N PRO A 120 3.32 -35.63 0.75
CA PRO A 120 3.45 -37.01 1.19
C PRO A 120 2.96 -37.91 0.06
N THR A 121 3.91 -38.56 -0.62
CA THR A 121 3.63 -39.58 -1.62
C THR A 121 2.62 -40.57 -1.02
N PRO A 122 1.43 -40.79 -1.64
CA PRO A 122 0.56 -41.87 -1.19
C PRO A 122 1.32 -43.16 -1.42
N THR A 123 1.82 -43.74 -0.33
CA THR A 123 2.39 -45.08 -0.29
C THR A 123 1.36 -46.02 -0.89
N LYS A 124 1.65 -46.47 -2.11
CA LYS A 124 0.99 -47.60 -2.74
C LYS A 124 1.18 -48.79 -1.80
N ALA A 125 0.17 -49.02 -0.95
CA ALA A 125 0.03 -50.22 -0.15
C ALA A 125 -0.16 -51.40 -1.12
N ALA A 126 0.95 -51.90 -1.66
CA ALA A 126 1.00 -53.19 -2.31
C ALA A 126 0.99 -54.25 -1.20
N GLY A 127 -0.20 -54.60 -0.75
CA GLY A 127 -0.43 -55.88 -0.14
C GLY A 127 -0.18 -56.98 -1.18
N THR A 128 0.71 -57.91 -0.87
CA THR A 128 0.62 -59.31 -1.30
C THR A 128 1.52 -60.11 -0.36
N GLU A 129 0.94 -60.70 0.67
CA GLU A 129 0.49 -62.09 0.64
C GLU A 129 1.70 -63.06 0.79
N LYS A 130 1.93 -63.45 2.04
CA LYS A 130 2.04 -64.87 2.43
C LYS A 130 3.15 -65.69 1.75
N ARG A 131 4.34 -65.69 2.35
CA ARG A 131 5.28 -66.82 2.24
C ARG A 131 5.69 -67.36 3.61
N ARG A 132 4.70 -67.84 4.36
CA ARG A 132 4.91 -68.90 5.37
C ARG A 132 4.94 -70.23 4.62
N ARG A 133 6.12 -70.69 4.22
CA ARG A 133 6.40 -72.12 4.11
C ARG A 133 7.48 -72.47 5.12
N ARG A 134 6.99 -72.93 6.28
CA ARG A 134 7.68 -73.90 7.11
C ARG A 134 7.65 -75.25 6.39
N GLN A 135 8.61 -76.08 6.77
CA GLN A 135 8.90 -77.47 6.37
C GLN A 135 9.87 -77.56 5.20
#